data_AF-A0AAV6CPF7-F1
#
_entry.id   AF-A0AAV6CPF7-F1
#
_cell.length_a   1.000
_cell.length_b   1.000
_cell.length_c   1.000
_cell.angle_alpha   90.00
_cell.angle_beta   90.00
_cell.angle_gamma   90.00
#
_symmetry.space_group_name_H-M   'P 1'
#
loop_
_entity.id
_entity.type
_entity.pdbx_description
1 polymer ?
#
loop_
_entity_poly.entity_id
_entity_poly.type
_entity_poly.pdbx_seq_one_letter_code
_entity_poly.pdbx_strand_id
1 'polypeptide(L)'
;MRIRLLLLAALIVALAAPTGAWAQAPKPAEPEKGSSRVKQTAEITMDKGGVIKIEFFPEDAPKTVENFVTLAKKGFYDGLTFHRVEPNFVVQGGDPKGDGTGDPGYKIKAEFNKQQHVRGVLAMARSQAPDSAGCQFYITLAPAHFLDGKYTVFGKVVSGMNIVDGIKKGDKMKTVKIIDAQ
;
A
#
# COMPACT_ATOMS: atom_id res chain seq x y z
N MET A 1 15.28 89.01 27.41
CA MET A 1 15.03 89.03 28.86
C MET A 1 14.53 87.66 29.27
N ARG A 2 15.29 86.95 30.12
CA ARG A 2 14.88 85.81 30.98
C ARG A 2 14.51 84.49 30.27
N ILE A 3 14.72 83.28 30.80
CA ILE A 3 15.54 82.66 31.86
C ILE A 3 15.35 81.14 31.62
N ARG A 4 16.32 80.33 32.04
CA ARG A 4 16.31 78.86 32.05
C ARG A 4 15.14 78.27 32.87
N LEU A 5 14.88 76.97 32.69
CA LEU A 5 14.95 75.93 33.75
C LEU A 5 13.65 75.15 34.13
N LEU A 6 13.72 73.83 33.91
CA LEU A 6 13.31 72.65 34.72
C LEU A 6 11.87 72.08 34.81
N LEU A 7 11.85 70.73 34.68
CA LEU A 7 10.99 69.67 35.29
C LEU A 7 9.53 69.57 34.79
N LEU A 8 8.83 68.43 34.73
CA LEU A 8 8.77 67.25 35.60
C LEU A 8 8.06 66.07 34.87
N ALA A 9 8.43 64.83 35.23
CA ALA A 9 7.68 63.56 35.36
C ALA A 9 6.63 63.04 34.34
N ALA A 10 6.66 61.70 34.23
CA ALA A 10 5.96 60.80 33.33
C ALA A 10 4.48 60.50 33.68
N LEU A 11 3.71 60.09 32.67
CA LEU A 11 2.63 59.11 32.84
C LEU A 11 2.40 58.33 31.52
N ILE A 12 2.34 57.01 31.64
CA ILE A 12 2.11 56.04 30.56
C ILE A 12 0.61 55.74 30.50
N VAL A 13 -0.01 55.78 29.31
CA VAL A 13 -1.15 54.91 28.95
C VAL A 13 -1.05 54.56 27.46
N ALA A 14 -1.03 53.26 27.18
CA ALA A 14 -0.97 52.65 25.85
C ALA A 14 -2.37 52.51 25.23
N LEU A 15 -2.50 52.61 23.89
CA LEU A 15 -3.43 51.77 23.10
C LEU A 15 -3.15 51.79 21.57
N ALA A 16 -2.96 50.58 21.03
CA ALA A 16 -3.36 50.04 19.71
C ALA A 16 -2.72 50.51 18.36
N ALA A 17 -1.79 49.65 17.88
CA ALA A 17 -1.61 48.98 16.56
C ALA A 17 -2.25 49.54 15.23
N PRO A 18 -1.76 49.19 14.02
CA PRO A 18 -0.81 48.13 13.67
C PRO A 18 0.34 48.56 12.73
N THR A 19 1.58 48.15 13.03
CA THR A 19 2.63 48.11 12.00
C THR A 19 2.50 46.80 11.24
N GLY A 20 2.17 46.91 9.95
CA GLY A 20 2.08 45.77 9.04
C GLY A 20 3.40 45.02 9.00
N ALA A 21 3.45 43.86 9.63
CA ALA A 21 4.41 42.84 9.29
C ALA A 21 3.97 42.25 7.95
N TRP A 22 4.76 42.44 6.90
CA TRP A 22 4.66 41.59 5.73
C TRP A 22 4.96 40.17 6.16
N ALA A 23 3.91 39.40 6.43
CA ALA A 23 4.00 37.95 6.57
C ALA A 23 4.55 37.42 5.25
N GLN A 24 5.78 36.89 5.29
CA GLN A 24 6.29 36.08 4.19
C GLN A 24 5.29 34.93 3.98
N ALA A 25 4.72 34.87 2.77
CA ALA A 25 3.94 33.73 2.35
C ALA A 25 4.78 32.45 2.56
N PRO A 26 4.20 31.34 3.04
CA PRO A 26 4.94 30.10 3.17
C PRO A 26 5.51 29.73 1.81
N LYS A 27 6.83 29.48 1.76
CA LYS A 27 7.54 28.99 0.59
C LYS A 27 6.77 27.78 0.01
N PRO A 28 6.50 27.71 -1.30
CA PRO A 28 5.89 26.52 -1.90
C PRO A 28 6.73 25.30 -1.51
N ALA A 29 6.09 24.27 -0.95
CA ALA A 29 6.77 23.04 -0.60
C ALA A 29 7.51 22.50 -1.82
N GLU A 30 8.84 22.39 -1.72
CA GLU A 30 9.64 21.68 -2.70
C GLU A 30 9.11 20.24 -2.80
N PRO A 31 9.05 19.64 -4.01
CA PRO A 31 8.70 18.23 -4.13
C PRO A 31 9.75 17.42 -3.38
N GLU A 32 9.33 16.75 -2.30
CA GLU A 32 10.21 15.87 -1.53
C GLU A 32 10.77 14.79 -2.46
N LYS A 33 12.08 14.85 -2.69
CA LYS A 33 12.82 13.84 -3.44
C LYS A 33 12.79 12.50 -2.69
N GLY A 34 12.22 11.49 -3.34
CA GLY A 34 12.59 10.07 -3.27
C GLY A 34 12.96 9.54 -1.88
N SER A 35 11.96 9.05 -1.15
CA SER A 35 12.22 8.13 -0.05
C SER A 35 12.67 6.81 -0.69
N SER A 36 13.98 6.52 -0.70
CA SER A 36 14.48 5.18 -1.05
C SER A 36 14.07 4.21 0.07
N ARG A 37 12.79 3.88 0.14
CA ARG A 37 12.30 2.83 1.03
C ARG A 37 12.82 1.51 0.49
N VAL A 38 13.44 0.76 1.39
CA VAL A 38 13.86 -0.63 1.22
C VAL A 38 12.87 -1.37 0.33
N LYS A 39 13.36 -1.94 -0.78
CA LYS A 39 12.53 -2.78 -1.66
C LYS A 39 12.08 -4.01 -0.87
N GLN A 40 10.86 -3.97 -0.37
CA GLN A 40 10.30 -5.11 0.33
C GLN A 40 9.80 -6.12 -0.70
N THR A 41 10.24 -7.37 -0.56
CA THR A 41 9.88 -8.45 -1.48
C THR A 41 9.29 -9.63 -0.71
N ALA A 42 8.69 -10.56 -1.42
CA ALA A 42 8.21 -11.81 -0.84
C ALA A 42 8.49 -12.99 -1.76
N GLU A 43 8.61 -14.18 -1.17
CA GLU A 43 8.71 -15.45 -1.87
C GLU A 43 7.54 -16.35 -1.47
N ILE A 44 6.73 -16.75 -2.45
CA ILE A 44 5.71 -17.79 -2.29
C ILE A 44 6.32 -19.10 -2.77
N THR A 45 6.56 -20.03 -1.86
CA THR A 45 6.97 -21.39 -2.20
C THR A 45 5.71 -22.23 -2.41
N MET A 46 5.57 -22.87 -3.56
CA MET A 46 4.44 -23.75 -3.85
C MET A 46 4.68 -25.16 -3.31
N ASP A 47 3.62 -25.85 -2.88
CA ASP A 47 3.72 -27.21 -2.32
C ASP A 47 4.23 -28.24 -3.34
N LYS A 48 3.85 -28.06 -4.61
CA LYS A 48 4.33 -28.87 -5.75
C LYS A 48 5.73 -28.47 -6.24
N GLY A 49 6.39 -27.53 -5.54
CA GLY A 49 7.67 -26.98 -5.93
C GLY A 49 7.56 -25.72 -6.79
N GLY A 50 8.66 -24.99 -6.87
CA GLY A 50 8.72 -23.67 -7.51
C GLY A 50 8.54 -22.53 -6.51
N VAL A 51 9.13 -21.38 -6.86
CA VAL A 51 9.11 -20.16 -6.04
C VAL A 51 8.67 -19.00 -6.91
N ILE A 52 7.68 -18.25 -6.44
CA ILE A 52 7.21 -17.00 -7.05
C ILE A 52 7.79 -15.85 -6.22
N LYS A 53 8.55 -14.96 -6.85
CA LYS A 53 9.11 -13.78 -6.20
C LYS A 53 8.28 -12.56 -6.54
N ILE A 54 7.95 -11.77 -5.52
CA ILE A 54 7.09 -10.60 -5.60
C ILE A 54 7.86 -9.36 -5.14
N GLU A 55 7.71 -8.25 -5.86
CA GLU A 55 8.10 -6.90 -5.43
C GLU A 55 6.84 -6.12 -5.06
N PHE A 56 6.82 -5.49 -3.88
CA PHE A 56 5.69 -4.71 -3.40
C PHE A 56 5.74 -3.24 -3.83
N PHE A 57 4.60 -2.57 -3.82
CA PHE A 57 4.44 -1.14 -4.09
C PHE A 57 4.01 -0.36 -2.82
N PRO A 58 4.90 -0.19 -1.83
CA PRO A 58 4.55 0.45 -0.55
C PRO A 58 4.24 1.95 -0.67
N GLU A 59 4.64 2.59 -1.78
CA GLU A 59 4.30 4.00 -2.05
C GLU A 59 2.86 4.14 -2.57
N ASP A 60 2.38 3.16 -3.34
CA ASP A 60 1.05 3.19 -3.94
C ASP A 60 -0.03 2.59 -3.03
N ALA A 61 0.33 1.60 -2.20
CA ALA A 61 -0.62 0.87 -1.33
C ALA A 61 0.01 0.51 0.03
N PRO A 62 0.43 1.50 0.85
CA PRO A 62 1.17 1.26 2.09
C PRO A 62 0.43 0.36 3.08
N LYS A 63 -0.88 0.56 3.30
CA LYS A 63 -1.65 -0.23 4.28
C LYS A 63 -1.95 -1.63 3.79
N THR A 64 -2.12 -1.81 2.49
CA THR A 64 -2.30 -3.11 1.86
C THR A 64 -1.02 -3.94 1.94
N VAL A 65 0.13 -3.33 1.64
CA VAL A 65 1.43 -3.98 1.79
C VAL A 65 1.71 -4.35 3.24
N GLU A 66 1.49 -3.43 4.19
CA GLU A 66 1.62 -3.66 5.63
C GLU A 66 0.75 -4.84 6.09
N ASN A 67 -0.51 -4.90 5.65
CA ASN A 67 -1.44 -5.98 5.95
C ASN A 67 -0.96 -7.34 5.40
N PHE A 68 -0.59 -7.41 4.12
CA PHE A 68 -0.10 -8.65 3.51
C PHE A 68 1.15 -9.17 4.24
N VAL A 69 2.09 -8.27 4.54
CA VAL A 69 3.34 -8.59 5.23
C VAL A 69 3.10 -9.06 6.66
N THR A 70 2.19 -8.41 7.38
CA THR A 70 1.82 -8.82 8.74
C THR A 70 1.22 -10.22 8.75
N LEU A 71 0.32 -10.52 7.80
CA LEU A 71 -0.29 -11.84 7.67
C LEU A 71 0.75 -12.90 7.28
N ALA A 72 1.61 -12.61 6.31
CA ALA A 72 2.69 -13.51 5.88
C ALA A 72 3.68 -13.79 7.01
N LYS A 73 4.13 -12.76 7.75
CA LYS A 73 5.05 -12.92 8.90
C LYS A 73 4.43 -13.76 10.03
N LYS A 74 3.09 -13.82 10.14
CA LYS A 74 2.36 -14.69 11.06
C LYS A 74 2.11 -16.11 10.52
N GLY A 75 2.60 -16.43 9.32
CA GLY A 75 2.34 -17.72 8.65
C GLY A 75 0.89 -17.89 8.20
N PHE A 76 0.10 -16.82 8.10
CA PHE A 76 -1.33 -16.90 7.79
C PHE A 76 -1.62 -17.57 6.44
N TYR A 77 -0.76 -17.32 5.45
CA TYR A 77 -0.93 -17.86 4.09
C TYR A 77 -0.39 -19.27 3.92
N ASP A 78 0.33 -19.81 4.90
CA ASP A 78 0.96 -21.12 4.81
C ASP A 78 -0.12 -22.20 4.79
N GLY A 79 -0.08 -23.07 3.77
CA GLY A 79 -1.07 -24.11 3.51
C GLY A 79 -2.34 -23.64 2.81
N LEU A 80 -2.55 -22.32 2.61
CA LEU A 80 -3.72 -21.80 1.91
C LEU A 80 -3.66 -22.07 0.41
N THR A 81 -4.82 -22.12 -0.22
CA THR A 81 -4.97 -22.51 -1.62
C THR A 81 -5.19 -21.32 -2.56
N PHE A 82 -4.86 -21.52 -3.83
CA PHE A 82 -5.46 -20.79 -4.93
C PHE A 82 -6.82 -21.43 -5.27
N HIS A 83 -7.88 -20.92 -4.66
CA HIS A 83 -9.23 -21.49 -4.76
C HIS A 83 -9.94 -21.15 -6.08
N ARG A 84 -9.45 -20.13 -6.79
CA ARG A 84 -10.00 -19.72 -8.09
C ARG A 84 -8.89 -19.50 -9.10
N VAL A 85 -9.04 -20.10 -10.28
CA VAL A 85 -8.12 -19.98 -11.41
C VAL A 85 -8.96 -19.76 -12.65
N GLU A 86 -8.77 -18.61 -13.29
CA GLU A 86 -9.42 -18.29 -14.57
C GLU A 86 -8.35 -18.09 -15.63
N PRO A 87 -8.23 -19.02 -16.58
CA PRO A 87 -7.31 -18.87 -17.70
C PRO A 87 -7.51 -17.52 -18.41
N ASN A 88 -6.41 -16.87 -18.78
CA ASN A 88 -6.39 -15.55 -19.41
C ASN A 88 -6.95 -14.40 -18.56
N PHE A 89 -7.11 -14.60 -17.24
CA PHE A 89 -7.52 -13.53 -16.34
C PHE A 89 -6.68 -13.49 -15.07
N VAL A 90 -6.98 -14.32 -14.08
CA VAL A 90 -6.30 -14.28 -12.77
C VAL A 90 -6.22 -15.65 -12.11
N VAL A 91 -5.24 -15.82 -11.23
CA VAL A 91 -5.25 -16.81 -10.15
C VAL A 91 -5.50 -16.08 -8.83
N GLN A 92 -6.43 -16.57 -8.02
CA GLN A 92 -6.85 -15.94 -6.77
C GLN A 92 -6.69 -16.92 -5.61
N GLY A 93 -6.12 -16.42 -4.51
CA GLY A 93 -5.80 -17.19 -3.31
C GLY A 93 -5.84 -16.35 -2.06
N GLY A 94 -5.29 -16.90 -0.96
CA GLY A 94 -5.22 -16.22 0.33
C GLY A 94 -6.49 -16.30 1.18
N ASP A 95 -7.43 -17.18 0.81
CA ASP A 95 -8.64 -17.43 1.60
C ASP A 95 -8.40 -18.56 2.63
N PRO A 96 -8.57 -18.33 3.94
CA PRO A 96 -8.45 -19.36 4.96
C PRO A 96 -9.49 -20.49 4.87
N LYS A 97 -10.65 -20.26 4.24
CA LYS A 97 -11.67 -21.28 4.01
C LYS A 97 -11.50 -22.02 2.68
N GLY A 98 -10.79 -21.41 1.73
CA GLY A 98 -10.55 -21.96 0.39
C GLY A 98 -11.80 -22.01 -0.52
N ASP A 99 -12.86 -21.28 -0.19
CA ASP A 99 -14.14 -21.26 -0.93
C ASP A 99 -14.52 -19.87 -1.49
N GLY A 100 -13.67 -18.87 -1.27
CA GLY A 100 -13.84 -17.46 -1.62
C GLY A 100 -14.49 -16.62 -0.53
N THR A 101 -14.92 -17.19 0.60
CA THR A 101 -15.74 -16.49 1.62
C THR A 101 -15.00 -16.16 2.91
N GLY A 102 -13.79 -16.67 3.12
CA GLY A 102 -13.02 -16.40 4.33
C GLY A 102 -12.30 -15.05 4.30
N ASP A 103 -11.91 -14.63 5.51
CA ASP A 103 -11.23 -13.37 5.79
C ASP A 103 -10.32 -13.49 7.02
N PRO A 104 -9.48 -12.48 7.32
CA PRO A 104 -8.57 -12.53 8.47
C PRO A 104 -9.24 -12.03 9.77
N GLY A 105 -10.57 -11.89 9.82
CA GLY A 105 -11.33 -11.33 10.93
C GLY A 105 -11.53 -9.81 10.87
N TYR A 106 -11.03 -9.14 9.82
CA TYR A 106 -11.16 -7.69 9.62
C TYR A 106 -11.07 -7.33 8.13
N LYS A 107 -11.42 -6.07 7.81
CA LYS A 107 -11.32 -5.48 6.46
C LYS A 107 -10.37 -4.28 6.45
N ILE A 108 -9.80 -3.99 5.29
CA ILE A 108 -8.95 -2.83 5.03
C ILE A 108 -9.58 -1.89 4.01
N LYS A 109 -9.27 -0.59 4.13
CA LYS A 109 -9.68 0.43 3.15
C LYS A 109 -9.00 0.21 1.81
N ALA A 110 -9.68 0.56 0.73
CA ALA A 110 -9.10 0.56 -0.60
C ALA A 110 -8.03 1.66 -0.75
N GLU A 111 -6.97 1.33 -1.48
CA GLU A 111 -5.87 2.24 -1.85
C GLU A 111 -5.76 2.22 -3.39
N PHE A 112 -6.82 2.68 -4.06
CA PHE A 112 -6.83 2.74 -5.52
C PHE A 112 -5.70 3.64 -6.02
N ASN A 113 -4.94 3.17 -7.00
CA ASN A 113 -3.75 3.83 -7.51
C ASN A 113 -3.65 3.72 -9.03
N LYS A 114 -2.57 4.28 -9.60
CA LYS A 114 -2.36 4.37 -11.07
C LYS A 114 -1.72 3.12 -11.66
N GLN A 115 -1.42 2.10 -10.86
CA GLN A 115 -0.87 0.86 -11.37
C GLN A 115 -1.92 0.15 -12.22
N GLN A 116 -1.50 -0.33 -13.38
CA GLN A 116 -2.36 -1.03 -14.32
C GLN A 116 -2.35 -2.53 -14.03
N HIS A 117 -3.46 -3.21 -14.25
CA HIS A 117 -3.60 -4.65 -14.15
C HIS A 117 -3.00 -5.33 -15.39
N VAL A 118 -1.71 -5.13 -15.61
CA VAL A 118 -0.93 -5.89 -16.61
C VAL A 118 -0.55 -7.26 -16.04
N ARG A 119 -0.19 -8.20 -16.92
CA ARG A 119 0.22 -9.56 -16.53
C ARG A 119 1.27 -9.56 -15.42
N GLY A 120 1.06 -10.40 -14.40
CA GLY A 120 1.95 -10.59 -13.25
C GLY A 120 1.72 -9.62 -12.09
N VAL A 121 0.78 -8.69 -12.20
CA VAL A 121 0.42 -7.76 -11.12
C VAL A 121 -0.39 -8.44 -10.03
N LEU A 122 -0.09 -8.09 -8.77
CA LEU A 122 -0.82 -8.48 -7.57
C LEU A 122 -1.81 -7.39 -7.15
N ALA A 123 -3.05 -7.79 -6.90
CA ALA A 123 -4.07 -6.90 -6.37
C ALA A 123 -5.02 -7.60 -5.38
N MET A 124 -5.66 -6.81 -4.53
CA MET A 124 -6.57 -7.33 -3.49
C MET A 124 -7.90 -7.76 -4.07
N ALA A 125 -8.37 -8.95 -3.69
CA ALA A 125 -9.75 -9.35 -3.93
C ALA A 125 -10.67 -8.70 -2.88
N ARG A 126 -11.89 -8.36 -3.30
CA ARG A 126 -12.90 -7.72 -2.46
C ARG A 126 -14.31 -8.10 -2.91
N SER A 127 -15.29 -7.85 -2.05
CA SER A 127 -16.71 -7.85 -2.40
C SER A 127 -17.06 -6.60 -3.24
N GLN A 128 -18.35 -6.37 -3.49
CA GLN A 128 -18.81 -5.17 -4.18
C GLN A 128 -18.48 -3.88 -3.43
N ALA A 129 -18.40 -3.92 -2.09
CA ALA A 129 -17.98 -2.77 -1.29
C ALA A 129 -16.48 -2.49 -1.49
N PRO A 130 -16.07 -1.24 -1.77
CA PRO A 130 -14.67 -0.87 -1.98
C PRO A 130 -13.75 -1.25 -0.81
N ASP A 131 -14.17 -0.93 0.42
CA ASP A 131 -13.37 -1.11 1.65
C ASP A 131 -13.60 -2.48 2.31
N SER A 132 -13.65 -3.54 1.50
CA SER A 132 -13.96 -4.89 1.96
C SER A 132 -12.86 -5.92 1.68
N ALA A 133 -11.68 -5.47 1.24
CA ALA A 133 -10.53 -6.36 1.11
C ALA A 133 -10.08 -6.84 2.50
N GLY A 134 -9.47 -8.03 2.56
CA GLY A 134 -8.97 -8.61 3.81
C GLY A 134 -7.62 -9.28 3.58
N CYS A 135 -7.63 -10.58 3.30
CA CYS A 135 -6.44 -11.38 3.03
C CYS A 135 -6.38 -11.98 1.62
N GLN A 136 -7.51 -12.03 0.92
CA GLN A 136 -7.55 -12.59 -0.42
C GLN A 136 -6.89 -11.65 -1.44
N PHE A 137 -6.07 -12.22 -2.32
CA PHE A 137 -5.38 -11.51 -3.39
C PHE A 137 -5.43 -12.32 -4.68
N TYR A 138 -5.11 -11.68 -5.80
CA TYR A 138 -4.96 -12.34 -7.08
C TYR A 138 -3.71 -11.88 -7.83
N ILE A 139 -3.20 -12.77 -8.69
CA ILE A 139 -2.15 -12.48 -9.65
C ILE A 139 -2.77 -12.55 -11.04
N THR A 140 -2.56 -11.52 -11.84
CA THR A 140 -3.06 -11.45 -13.23
C THR A 140 -2.26 -12.37 -14.17
N LEU A 141 -2.97 -13.15 -14.98
CA LEU A 141 -2.41 -14.00 -16.04
C LEU A 141 -2.37 -13.28 -17.39
N ALA A 142 -3.23 -12.28 -17.59
CA ALA A 142 -3.25 -11.43 -18.79
C ALA A 142 -3.68 -10.00 -18.41
N PRO A 143 -3.53 -9.01 -19.30
CA PRO A 143 -4.00 -7.65 -19.04
C PRO A 143 -5.50 -7.61 -18.73
N ALA A 144 -5.87 -6.94 -17.64
CA ALA A 144 -7.23 -6.82 -17.13
C ALA A 144 -7.59 -5.36 -16.83
N HIS A 145 -7.35 -4.46 -17.78
CA HIS A 145 -7.50 -3.01 -17.63
C HIS A 145 -8.89 -2.53 -17.17
N PHE A 146 -9.93 -3.36 -17.33
CA PHE A 146 -11.25 -3.05 -16.81
C PHE A 146 -11.32 -2.97 -15.27
N LEU A 147 -10.28 -3.46 -14.58
CA LEU A 147 -10.07 -3.38 -13.12
C LEU A 147 -9.26 -2.15 -12.69
N ASP A 148 -8.62 -1.44 -13.63
CA ASP A 148 -7.74 -0.29 -13.32
C ASP A 148 -8.51 0.78 -12.54
N GLY A 149 -7.89 1.28 -11.46
CA GLY A 149 -8.50 2.26 -10.55
C GLY A 149 -9.67 1.75 -9.70
N LYS A 150 -10.04 0.46 -9.77
CA LYS A 150 -11.17 -0.14 -9.03
C LYS A 150 -10.76 -1.20 -8.01
N TYR A 151 -9.51 -1.62 -8.06
CA TYR A 151 -8.89 -2.62 -7.18
C TYR A 151 -7.50 -2.13 -6.77
N THR A 152 -7.14 -2.39 -5.52
CA THR A 152 -5.82 -2.01 -4.98
C THR A 152 -4.76 -2.93 -5.54
N VAL A 153 -3.95 -2.43 -6.46
CA VAL A 153 -2.70 -3.06 -6.88
C VAL A 153 -1.62 -2.76 -5.85
N PHE A 154 -0.92 -3.77 -5.36
CA PHE A 154 0.06 -3.61 -4.28
C PHE A 154 1.40 -4.31 -4.52
N GLY A 155 1.58 -4.93 -5.69
CA GLY A 155 2.86 -5.51 -6.08
C GLY A 155 2.83 -6.16 -7.46
N LYS A 156 3.94 -6.80 -7.81
CA LYS A 156 4.09 -7.57 -9.06
C LYS A 156 5.01 -8.77 -8.86
N VAL A 157 4.82 -9.78 -9.67
CA VAL A 157 5.75 -10.90 -9.80
C VAL A 157 6.98 -10.42 -10.57
N VAL A 158 8.16 -10.66 -9.99
CA VAL A 158 9.47 -10.35 -10.58
C VAL A 158 10.23 -11.61 -11.01
N SER A 159 9.84 -12.79 -10.51
CA SER A 159 10.35 -14.09 -10.95
C SER A 159 9.33 -15.20 -10.65
N GLY A 160 9.34 -16.26 -11.47
CA GLY A 160 8.43 -17.40 -11.29
C GLY A 160 7.07 -17.25 -11.97
N MET A 161 6.93 -16.40 -13.00
CA MET A 161 5.66 -16.30 -13.75
C MET A 161 5.25 -17.63 -14.41
N ASN A 162 6.20 -18.45 -14.85
CA ASN A 162 5.92 -19.80 -15.35
C ASN A 162 5.30 -20.71 -14.27
N ILE A 163 5.61 -20.48 -12.99
CA ILE A 163 4.98 -21.17 -11.87
C ILE A 163 3.55 -20.67 -11.69
N VAL A 164 3.33 -19.35 -11.77
CA VAL A 164 2.00 -18.73 -11.73
C VAL A 164 1.10 -19.28 -12.85
N ASP A 165 1.62 -19.38 -14.08
CA ASP A 165 0.90 -19.94 -15.23
C ASP A 165 0.49 -21.40 -15.04
N GLY A 166 1.27 -22.14 -14.25
CA GLY A 166 1.03 -23.56 -13.96
C GLY A 166 0.06 -23.81 -12.80
N ILE A 167 -0.36 -22.77 -12.07
CA ILE A 167 -1.25 -22.91 -10.92
C ILE A 167 -2.60 -23.47 -11.36
N LYS A 168 -3.03 -24.54 -10.67
CA LYS A 168 -4.36 -25.13 -10.80
C LYS A 168 -5.19 -24.83 -9.57
N LYS A 169 -6.52 -24.87 -9.72
CA LYS A 169 -7.45 -24.71 -8.60
C LYS A 169 -7.13 -25.73 -7.50
N GLY A 170 -6.97 -25.26 -6.27
CA GLY A 170 -6.63 -26.06 -5.10
C GLY A 170 -5.13 -26.23 -4.85
N ASP A 171 -4.26 -25.70 -5.72
CA ASP A 171 -2.81 -25.68 -5.45
C ASP A 171 -2.51 -24.84 -4.22
N LYS A 172 -1.57 -25.34 -3.41
CA LYS A 172 -1.26 -24.80 -2.08
C LYS A 172 0.02 -23.97 -2.09
N MET A 173 -0.04 -22.85 -1.39
CA MET A 173 1.14 -22.12 -0.94
C MET A 173 1.73 -22.93 0.22
N LYS A 174 2.95 -23.45 0.08
CA LYS A 174 3.65 -24.13 1.16
C LYS A 174 4.09 -23.15 2.22
N THR A 175 4.76 -22.08 1.81
CA THR A 175 5.12 -20.96 2.68
C THR A 175 5.06 -19.64 1.93
N VAL A 176 4.75 -18.56 2.64
CA VAL A 176 4.89 -17.18 2.14
C VAL A 176 5.85 -16.42 3.04
N LYS A 177 7.06 -16.13 2.55
CA LYS A 177 8.11 -15.46 3.31
C LYS A 177 8.33 -14.04 2.83
N ILE A 178 8.41 -13.10 3.76
CA ILE A 178 8.81 -11.72 3.48
C ILE A 178 10.34 -11.66 3.50
N ILE A 179 10.91 -11.12 2.42
CA ILE A 179 12.34 -10.90 2.28
C ILE A 179 12.55 -9.39 2.38
N ASP A 180 12.99 -8.97 3.55
CA ASP A 180 13.39 -7.59 3.82
C ASP A 180 14.73 -7.37 3.07
N ALA A 181 14.77 -6.43 2.12
CA ALA A 181 16.04 -6.05 1.50
C ALA A 181 16.92 -5.40 2.57
N GLN A 182 18.18 -5.86 2.68
CA GLN A 182 19.17 -5.27 3.57
C GLN A 182 19.73 -3.97 2.99
#